data_AF-A0A1S4BTA9-F1
#
_entry.id   AF-A0A1S4BTA9-F1
#
_cell.length_a   1.000
_cell.length_b   1.000
_cell.length_c   1.000
_cell.angle_alpha   90.00
_cell.angle_beta   90.00
_cell.angle_gamma   90.00
#
_symmetry.space_group_name_H-M   'P 1'
#
loop_
_entity.id
_entity.type
_entity.pdbx_description
1 polymer ?
#
loop_
_entity_poly.entity_id
_entity_poly.type
_entity_poly.pdbx_seq_one_letter_code
_entity_poly.pdbx_strand_id
1 'polypeptide(L)'
;MFLHRTYCVISVNICKLRLVIMILQEMKKAIGAYREVLRLVRLLPKDTRPYYAKYVRENFVNYREIDSNDPNALQELLQRTYNHSLWVLNKYSVDQSAADRLKNICSV
;
A
#
# COMPACT_ATOMS: atom_id res chain seq x y z
N MET A 1 44.18 -16.98 -10.00
CA MET A 1 43.11 -17.61 -9.18
C MET A 1 42.45 -16.55 -8.27
N PHE A 2 41.76 -15.54 -8.83
CA PHE A 2 41.11 -14.48 -8.01
C PHE A 2 39.81 -13.90 -8.59
N LEU A 3 39.31 -14.41 -9.72
CA LEU A 3 38.10 -13.85 -10.35
C LEU A 3 36.79 -14.47 -9.88
N HIS A 4 36.75 -15.68 -9.30
CA HIS A 4 35.47 -16.33 -8.96
C HIS A 4 34.80 -15.85 -7.65
N ARG A 5 35.55 -15.22 -6.73
CA ARG A 5 34.99 -14.71 -5.47
C ARG A 5 34.28 -13.37 -5.61
N THR A 6 34.65 -12.53 -6.59
CA THR A 6 34.02 -11.23 -6.81
C THR A 6 32.65 -11.35 -7.44
N TYR A 7 32.41 -12.28 -8.38
CA TYR A 7 31.09 -12.48 -9.00
C TYR A 7 30.00 -12.92 -8.00
N CYS A 8 30.35 -13.71 -6.98
CA CYS A 8 29.41 -14.15 -5.95
C CYS A 8 29.02 -13.01 -5.00
N VAL A 9 29.98 -12.19 -4.56
CA VAL A 9 29.72 -11.01 -3.70
C VAL A 9 28.96 -9.93 -4.47
N ILE A 10 29.26 -9.74 -5.76
CA ILE A 10 28.49 -8.83 -6.64
C ILE A 10 27.06 -9.34 -6.83
N SER A 11 26.83 -10.63 -7.08
CA SER A 11 25.48 -11.20 -7.16
C SER A 11 24.68 -11.06 -5.86
N VAL A 12 25.30 -11.30 -4.70
CA VAL A 12 24.62 -11.14 -3.40
C VAL A 12 24.29 -9.67 -3.13
N ASN A 13 25.18 -8.74 -3.45
CA ASN A 13 24.90 -7.30 -3.30
C ASN A 13 23.86 -6.79 -4.31
N ILE A 14 23.85 -7.30 -5.55
CA ILE A 14 22.82 -6.97 -6.54
C ILE A 14 21.47 -7.55 -6.09
N CYS A 15 21.41 -8.78 -5.58
CA CYS A 15 20.19 -9.34 -4.99
C CYS A 15 19.71 -8.55 -3.77
N LYS A 16 20.63 -8.13 -2.89
CA LYS A 16 20.30 -7.33 -1.70
C LYS A 16 19.84 -5.92 -2.08
N LEU A 17 20.46 -5.30 -3.08
CA LEU A 17 20.05 -4.00 -3.63
C LEU A 17 18.69 -4.11 -4.34
N ARG A 18 18.46 -5.16 -5.12
CA ARG A 18 17.17 -5.46 -5.77
C ARG A 18 16.06 -5.68 -4.74
N LEU A 19 16.35 -6.40 -3.66
CA LEU A 19 15.42 -6.61 -2.53
C LEU A 19 15.07 -5.29 -1.84
N VAL A 20 16.07 -4.43 -1.56
CA VAL A 20 15.84 -3.10 -0.96
C VAL A 20 15.06 -2.18 -1.89
N ILE A 21 15.35 -2.17 -3.19
CA ILE A 21 14.61 -1.38 -4.18
C ILE A 21 13.14 -1.85 -4.26
N MET A 22 12.91 -3.17 -4.23
CA MET A 22 11.56 -3.76 -4.22
C MET A 22 10.79 -3.34 -2.96
N ILE A 23 11.40 -3.48 -1.78
CA ILE A 23 10.78 -3.06 -0.50
C ILE A 23 10.45 -1.56 -0.50
N LEU A 24 11.33 -0.71 -1.04
CA LEU A 24 11.09 0.73 -1.13
C LEU A 24 9.95 1.08 -2.11
N GLN A 25 9.80 0.35 -3.21
CA GLN A 25 8.69 0.54 -4.16
C GLN A 25 7.35 0.14 -3.55
N GLU A 26 7.32 -1.01 -2.87
CA GLU A 26 6.14 -1.53 -2.20
C GLU A 26 5.67 -0.61 -1.05
N MET A 27 6.59 -0.13 -0.21
CA MET A 27 6.25 0.84 0.83
C MET A 27 5.78 2.19 0.28
N LYS A 28 6.30 2.63 -0.87
CA LYS A 28 5.82 3.86 -1.54
C LYS A 28 4.36 3.70 -1.99
N LYS A 29 3.98 2.55 -2.54
CA LYS A 29 2.58 2.25 -2.92
C LYS A 29 1.67 2.26 -1.70
N ALA A 30 2.07 1.59 -0.62
CA ALA A 30 1.31 1.56 0.64
C ALA A 30 1.04 2.97 1.20
N ILE A 31 2.07 3.83 1.22
CA ILE A 31 1.94 5.23 1.65
C ILE A 31 1.04 6.02 0.70
N GLY A 32 1.13 5.77 -0.61
CA GLY A 32 0.26 6.35 -1.63
C GLY A 32 -1.21 6.01 -1.39
N ALA A 33 -1.52 4.73 -1.20
CA ALA A 33 -2.86 4.26 -0.90
C ALA A 33 -3.41 4.89 0.38
N TYR A 34 -2.62 4.92 1.45
CA TYR A 34 -3.00 5.58 2.71
C TYR A 34 -3.38 7.06 2.53
N ARG A 35 -2.59 7.81 1.74
CA ARG A 35 -2.88 9.22 1.43
C ARG A 35 -4.19 9.39 0.66
N GLU A 36 -4.44 8.55 -0.33
CA GLU A 36 -5.70 8.61 -1.08
C GLU A 36 -6.91 8.23 -0.22
N VAL A 37 -6.79 7.21 0.63
CA VAL A 37 -7.87 6.85 1.58
C VAL A 37 -8.20 8.04 2.49
N LEU A 38 -7.20 8.74 3.03
CA LEU A 38 -7.45 9.95 3.82
C LEU A 38 -8.11 11.08 3.02
N ARG A 39 -7.87 11.17 1.71
CA ARG A 39 -8.60 12.11 0.83
C ARG A 39 -10.06 11.69 0.65
N LEU A 40 -10.33 10.40 0.47
CA LEU A 40 -11.70 9.88 0.40
C LEU A 40 -12.48 10.16 1.68
N VAL A 41 -11.84 9.99 2.86
CA VAL A 41 -12.46 10.32 4.15
C VAL A 41 -12.92 11.78 4.23
N ARG A 42 -12.26 12.72 3.53
CA ARG A 42 -12.68 14.13 3.49
C ARG A 42 -13.96 14.35 2.68
N LEU A 43 -14.29 13.45 1.77
CA LEU A 43 -15.53 13.51 0.97
C LEU A 43 -16.75 13.02 1.75
N LEU A 44 -16.53 12.28 2.83
CA LEU A 44 -17.61 11.79 3.68
C LEU A 44 -18.32 12.93 4.44
N PRO A 45 -19.54 12.68 4.96
CA PRO A 45 -20.23 13.61 5.85
C PRO A 45 -19.36 14.03 7.04
N LYS A 46 -19.44 15.28 7.47
CA LYS A 46 -18.53 15.86 8.50
C LYS A 46 -18.48 15.04 9.78
N ASP A 47 -19.62 14.51 10.21
CA ASP A 47 -19.77 13.81 11.48
C ASP A 47 -19.10 12.43 11.48
N THR A 48 -18.89 11.82 10.31
CA THR A 48 -18.31 10.47 10.18
C THR A 48 -16.81 10.50 9.92
N ARG A 49 -16.26 11.65 9.49
CA ARG A 49 -14.83 11.79 9.16
C ARG A 49 -13.89 11.43 10.32
N PRO A 50 -14.13 11.87 11.57
CA PRO A 50 -13.23 11.56 12.68
C PRO A 50 -13.12 10.05 12.93
N TYR A 51 -14.24 9.34 12.87
CA TYR A 51 -14.30 7.89 13.02
C TYR A 51 -13.46 7.18 11.94
N TYR A 52 -13.70 7.48 10.66
CA TYR A 52 -12.97 6.83 9.57
C TYR A 52 -11.50 7.27 9.51
N ALA A 53 -11.16 8.52 9.85
CA ALA A 53 -9.79 8.99 9.91
C ALA A 53 -8.99 8.28 11.02
N LYS A 54 -9.62 7.98 12.16
CA LYS A 54 -9.03 7.16 13.23
C LYS A 54 -8.82 5.73 12.75
N TYR A 55 -9.87 5.12 12.20
CA TYR A 55 -9.83 3.75 11.70
C TYR A 55 -8.71 3.52 10.67
N VAL A 56 -8.52 4.45 9.73
CA VAL A 56 -7.48 4.37 8.70
C VAL A 56 -6.07 4.44 9.31
N ARG A 57 -5.85 5.29 10.32
CA ARG A 57 -4.55 5.39 11.01
C ARG A 57 -4.22 4.14 11.79
N GLU A 58 -5.19 3.58 12.51
CA GLU A 58 -5.03 2.36 13.29
C GLU A 58 -4.74 1.16 12.38
N ASN A 59 -5.46 1.04 11.26
CA ASN A 59 -5.24 -0.04 10.29
C ASN A 59 -3.90 0.07 9.55
N PHE A 60 -3.39 1.28 9.30
CA PHE A 60 -2.11 1.46 8.63
C PHE A 60 -0.92 0.94 9.45
N VAL A 61 -1.02 0.91 10.79
CA VAL A 61 0.06 0.37 11.64
C VAL A 61 0.29 -1.12 11.36
N ASN A 62 -0.77 -1.86 11.01
CA ASN A 62 -0.70 -3.28 10.66
C ASN A 62 0.12 -3.55 9.39
N TYR A 63 0.44 -2.51 8.61
CA TYR A 63 1.18 -2.66 7.35
C TYR A 63 2.69 -2.87 7.62
N ARG A 64 3.16 -2.66 8.86
CA ARG A 64 4.56 -2.92 9.26
C ARG A 64 4.87 -4.40 9.43
N GLU A 65 3.86 -5.22 9.65
CA GLU A 65 4.00 -6.65 9.96
C GLU A 65 3.78 -7.54 8.73
N ILE A 66 3.67 -6.93 7.53
CA ILE A 66 3.53 -7.67 6.29
C ILE A 66 4.81 -8.49 6.09
N ASP A 67 4.65 -9.81 5.96
CA ASP A 67 5.77 -10.71 5.71
C ASP A 67 6.45 -10.32 4.42
N SER A 68 7.70 -9.86 4.52
CA SER A 68 8.50 -9.43 3.39
C SER A 68 8.87 -10.59 2.45
N ASN A 69 8.64 -11.83 2.90
CA ASN A 69 8.86 -13.04 2.11
C ASN A 69 7.64 -13.41 1.25
N ASP A 70 6.46 -12.85 1.53
CA ASP A 70 5.27 -13.07 0.70
C ASP A 70 5.10 -11.90 -0.30
N PRO A 71 5.42 -12.12 -1.59
CA PRO A 71 5.30 -11.09 -2.61
C PRO A 71 3.84 -10.65 -2.85
N ASN A 72 2.85 -11.45 -2.45
CA ASN A 72 1.43 -11.15 -2.67
C ASN A 72 0.77 -10.46 -1.48
N ALA A 73 1.37 -10.50 -0.28
CA ALA A 73 0.74 -10.00 0.93
C ALA A 73 0.36 -8.50 0.85
N LEU A 74 1.23 -7.68 0.23
CA LEU A 74 0.91 -6.27 0.02
C LEU A 74 -0.18 -6.08 -1.05
N GLN A 75 -0.18 -6.89 -2.12
CA GLN A 75 -1.21 -6.79 -3.15
C GLN A 75 -2.59 -7.12 -2.59
N GLU A 76 -2.71 -8.19 -1.79
CA GLU A 76 -3.97 -8.54 -1.12
C GLU A 76 -4.46 -7.43 -0.20
N LEU A 77 -3.54 -6.83 0.55
CA LEU A 77 -3.84 -5.72 1.45
C LEU A 77 -4.33 -4.48 0.71
N LEU A 78 -3.68 -4.12 -0.40
CA LEU A 78 -4.10 -3.01 -1.27
C LEU A 78 -5.48 -3.29 -1.86
N GLN A 79 -5.75 -4.53 -2.29
CA GLN A 79 -7.05 -4.93 -2.81
C GLN A 79 -8.15 -4.82 -1.74
N ARG A 80 -7.89 -5.29 -0.52
CA ARG A 80 -8.82 -5.13 0.62
C ARG A 80 -9.07 -3.66 0.94
N THR A 81 -8.02 -2.84 0.91
CA THR A 81 -8.11 -1.38 1.13
C THR A 81 -9.03 -0.72 0.11
N TYR A 82 -8.85 -1.07 -1.17
CA TYR A 82 -9.66 -0.54 -2.26
C TYR A 82 -11.13 -0.97 -2.12
N ASN A 83 -11.38 -2.26 -1.91
CA ASN A 83 -12.73 -2.80 -1.73
C ASN A 83 -13.45 -2.17 -0.53
N HIS A 84 -12.74 -2.00 0.59
CA HIS A 84 -13.30 -1.37 1.77
C HIS A 84 -13.61 0.11 1.53
N SER A 85 -12.72 0.83 0.83
CA SER A 85 -12.94 2.23 0.46
C SER A 85 -14.17 2.40 -0.42
N LEU A 86 -14.35 1.54 -1.43
CA LEU A 86 -15.55 1.52 -2.27
C LEU A 86 -16.82 1.25 -1.46
N TRP A 87 -16.78 0.29 -0.54
CA TRP A 87 -17.93 0.00 0.33
C TRP A 87 -18.32 1.20 1.19
N VAL A 88 -17.34 1.91 1.77
CA VAL A 88 -17.61 3.14 2.55
C VAL A 88 -18.16 4.25 1.68
N LEU A 89 -17.61 4.47 0.47
CA LEU A 89 -18.13 5.48 -0.45
C LEU A 89 -19.58 5.18 -0.85
N ASN A 90 -19.88 3.92 -1.19
CA ASN A 90 -21.23 3.49 -1.54
C ASN A 90 -22.21 3.66 -0.37
N LYS A 91 -21.78 3.37 0.87
CA LYS A 91 -22.58 3.56 2.09
C LYS A 91 -23.05 5.02 2.26
N TYR A 92 -22.27 5.99 1.80
CA TYR A 92 -22.59 7.42 1.89
C TYR A 92 -22.99 8.05 0.56
N SER A 93 -23.32 7.23 -0.45
CA SER A 93 -23.70 7.68 -1.80
C SER A 93 -22.69 8.63 -2.45
N VAL A 94 -21.40 8.48 -2.13
CA VAL A 94 -20.32 9.22 -2.77
C VAL A 94 -19.98 8.55 -4.09
N ASP A 95 -19.76 9.35 -5.13
CA ASP A 95 -19.40 8.84 -6.45
C ASP A 95 -18.11 8.00 -6.39
N GLN A 96 -18.16 6.82 -7.01
CA GLN A 96 -17.05 5.86 -7.03
C GLN A 96 -15.87 6.36 -7.86
N SER A 97 -16.08 7.31 -8.79
CA SER A 97 -14.99 7.97 -9.53
C SER A 97 -13.98 8.66 -8.61
N ALA A 98 -14.40 9.04 -7.39
CA ALA A 98 -13.49 9.59 -6.38
C ALA A 98 -12.35 8.62 -6.02
N ALA A 99 -12.59 7.31 -6.15
CA ALA A 99 -11.63 6.25 -5.86
C ALA A 99 -10.75 5.87 -7.06
N ASP A 100 -10.87 6.51 -8.23
CA ASP A 100 -10.06 6.16 -9.41
C ASP A 100 -8.56 6.29 -9.16
N ARG A 101 -8.15 7.32 -8.40
CA ARG A 101 -6.76 7.47 -7.97
C ARG A 101 -6.29 6.33 -7.07
N LEU A 102 -7.15 5.88 -6.16
CA LEU A 102 -6.86 4.75 -5.29
C LEU A 102 -6.78 3.44 -6.09
N LYS A 103 -7.70 3.26 -7.06
CA LYS A 103 -7.70 2.13 -7.99
C LYS A 103 -6.37 2.03 -8.73
N ASN A 104 -5.86 3.13 -9.27
CA ASN A 104 -4.59 3.16 -10.01
C ASN A 104 -3.37 2.81 -9.14
N ILE A 105 -3.42 3.09 -7.84
CA ILE A 105 -2.34 2.74 -6.90
C ILE A 105 -2.43 1.26 -6.48
N CYS A 106 -3.66 0.75 -6.35
CA CYS A 106 -3.91 -0.62 -5.89
C CYS A 106 -3.91 -1.65 -7.03
N SER A 107 -4.09 -1.21 -8.28
CA SER A 107 -4.02 -2.06 -9.47
C SER A 107 -2.56 -2.35 -9.83
N VAL A 108 -2.25 -3.64 -10.00
CA VAL A 108 -1.01 -4.19 -10.56
C VAL A 108 -1.40 -5.04 -11.76
#